data_AF-A0A4Y2W9N1-F1
#
_entry.id   AF-A0A4Y2W9N1-F1
#
_cell.length_a   1.000
_cell.length_b   1.000
_cell.length_c   1.000
_cell.angle_alpha   90.00
_cell.angle_beta   90.00
_cell.angle_gamma   90.00
#
_symmetry.space_group_name_H-M   'P 1'
#
loop_
_entity.id
_entity.type
_entity.pdbx_description
1 polymer ?
#
loop_
_entity_poly.entity_id
_entity_poly.type
_entity_poly.pdbx_seq_one_letter_code
_entity_poly.pdbx_strand_id
1 'polypeptide(L)'
;MNQVREFFHIKRCNKCQGFRHLAKDCPSNRPSCGSCAGHHPTRKCRSHQVVCINCAMHKQFHGTRFPAYHHTSDRGCSCYLGEVALYKETRDY
;
A
#
# COMPACT_ATOMS: atom_id res chain seq x y z
N MET A 1 23.96 16.35 6.52
CA MET A 1 24.04 14.89 6.29
C MET A 1 23.07 14.54 5.17
N ASN A 2 23.57 14.21 3.98
CA ASN A 2 22.69 13.80 2.88
C ASN A 2 22.33 12.33 3.12
N GLN A 3 21.06 12.08 3.45
CA GLN A 3 20.57 10.73 3.69
C GLN A 3 20.34 10.05 2.33
N VAL A 4 21.33 9.30 1.86
CA VAL A 4 21.15 8.40 0.72
C VAL A 4 20.12 7.35 1.13
N ARG A 5 19.05 7.20 0.33
CA ARG A 5 17.93 6.30 0.62
C ARG A 5 17.80 5.31 -0.53
N GLU A 6 17.68 4.02 -0.18
CA GLU A 6 17.39 2.97 -1.16
C GLU A 6 16.00 3.19 -1.78
N PHE A 7 15.91 2.98 -3.09
CA PHE A 7 14.65 3.07 -3.85
C PHE A 7 14.30 1.70 -4.43
N PHE A 8 13.17 1.15 -3.99
CA PHE A 8 12.63 -0.09 -4.53
C PHE A 8 11.61 0.23 -5.63
N HIS A 9 11.77 -0.36 -6.81
CA HIS A 9 10.86 -0.18 -7.95
C HIS A 9 9.56 -1.00 -7.79
N ILE A 10 8.93 -0.93 -6.62
CA ILE A 10 7.68 -1.62 -6.31
C ILE A 10 6.53 -0.76 -6.83
N LYS A 11 5.82 -1.28 -7.84
CA LYS A 11 4.66 -0.60 -8.42
C LYS A 11 3.51 -0.61 -7.41
N ARG A 12 2.92 0.55 -7.16
CA ARG A 12 1.65 0.67 -6.44
C ARG A 12 0.57 1.23 -7.36
N CYS A 13 -0.57 0.57 -7.37
CA CYS A 13 -1.71 0.96 -8.17
C CYS A 13 -2.40 2.20 -7.60
N ASN A 14 -2.46 3.29 -8.38
CA ASN A 14 -3.13 4.52 -7.93
C ASN A 14 -4.67 4.42 -7.86
N LYS A 15 -5.26 3.31 -8.35
CA LYS A 15 -6.71 3.04 -8.29
C LYS A 15 -7.09 2.32 -7.00
N CYS A 16 -6.53 1.13 -6.74
CA CYS A 16 -6.89 0.31 -5.58
C CYS A 16 -5.84 0.32 -4.45
N GLN A 17 -4.69 0.97 -4.65
CA GLN A 17 -3.53 0.99 -3.72
C GLN A 17 -2.81 -0.34 -3.52
N GLY A 18 -3.20 -1.39 -4.24
CA GLY A 18 -2.49 -2.66 -4.25
C GLY A 18 -1.12 -2.58 -4.93
N PHE A 19 -0.28 -3.59 -4.72
CA PHE A 19 1.07 -3.66 -5.25
C PHE A 19 1.14 -4.45 -6.57
N ARG A 20 2.30 -4.38 -7.24
CA ARG A 20 2.69 -5.15 -8.45
C ARG A 20 1.96 -4.83 -9.76
N HIS A 21 0.95 -3.98 -9.74
CA HIS A 21 0.24 -3.56 -10.95
C HIS A 21 0.01 -2.05 -11.01
N LEU A 22 -0.28 -1.54 -12.21
CA LEU A 22 -0.63 -0.14 -12.46
C LEU A 22 -2.15 0.03 -12.58
N ALA A 23 -2.64 1.26 -12.52
CA ALA A 23 -4.07 1.56 -12.59
C ALA A 23 -4.74 1.06 -13.89
N LYS A 24 -3.99 1.06 -15.01
CA LYS A 24 -4.47 0.55 -16.31
C LYS A 24 -4.72 -0.97 -16.31
N ASP A 25 -4.01 -1.70 -15.46
CA ASP A 25 -4.07 -3.17 -15.35
C ASP A 25 -4.82 -3.59 -14.07
N CYS A 26 -5.57 -2.66 -13.45
CA CYS A 26 -6.18 -2.87 -12.14
C CYS A 26 -7.50 -3.65 -12.27
N PRO A 27 -7.62 -4.82 -11.62
CA PRO A 27 -8.83 -5.65 -11.70
C PRO A 27 -10.01 -5.07 -10.91
N SER A 28 -9.76 -4.12 -9.99
CA SER A 28 -10.81 -3.54 -9.16
C SER A 28 -11.65 -2.55 -9.96
N ASN A 29 -12.98 -2.69 -9.91
CA ASN A 29 -13.90 -1.75 -10.55
C ASN A 29 -14.05 -0.43 -9.78
N ARG A 30 -13.80 -0.42 -8.47
CA ARG A 30 -13.91 0.76 -7.61
C ARG A 30 -12.53 1.21 -7.10
N PRO A 31 -12.27 2.52 -7.01
CA PRO A 31 -11.05 3.01 -6.38
C PRO A 31 -11.09 2.82 -4.87
N SER A 32 -9.92 2.65 -4.28
CA SER A 32 -9.71 2.64 -2.83
C SER A 32 -8.83 3.81 -2.43
N CYS A 33 -9.21 4.48 -1.36
CA CYS A 33 -8.49 5.61 -0.82
C CYS A 33 -7.24 5.13 -0.08
N GLY A 34 -6.07 5.64 -0.47
CA GLY A 34 -4.79 5.36 0.23
C GLY A 34 -4.61 6.07 1.56
N SER A 35 -5.58 6.90 1.96
CA SER A 35 -5.59 7.57 3.28
C SER A 35 -6.57 6.93 4.25
N CYS A 36 -7.78 6.56 3.83
CA CYS A 36 -8.83 6.11 4.76
C CYS A 36 -9.46 4.76 4.40
N ALA A 37 -8.92 4.05 3.42
CA ALA A 37 -9.48 2.80 2.90
C ALA A 37 -10.90 2.87 2.30
N GLY A 38 -11.51 4.06 2.19
CA GLY A 38 -12.84 4.26 1.61
C GLY A 38 -12.90 4.09 0.08
N HIS A 39 -14.11 3.91 -0.46
CA HIS A 39 -14.36 3.69 -1.89
C HIS A 39 -14.39 4.98 -2.72
N HIS A 40 -13.30 5.73 -2.71
CA HIS A 40 -13.12 6.94 -3.52
C HIS A 40 -11.64 7.17 -3.85
N PRO A 41 -11.31 7.98 -4.86
CA PRO A 41 -9.94 8.38 -5.12
C PRO A 41 -9.33 9.10 -3.91
N THR A 42 -8.06 8.85 -3.60
CA THR A 42 -7.34 9.47 -2.47
C THR A 42 -7.40 11.00 -2.50
N ARG A 43 -7.29 11.61 -3.70
CA ARG A 43 -7.39 13.06 -3.90
C ARG A 43 -8.73 13.70 -3.47
N LYS A 44 -9.79 12.89 -3.33
CA LYS A 44 -11.12 13.33 -2.88
C LYS A 44 -11.40 12.97 -1.41
N CYS A 45 -10.39 12.50 -0.68
CA CYS A 45 -10.55 12.10 0.71
C CYS A 45 -10.89 13.29 1.61
N ARG A 46 -11.94 13.11 2.42
CA ARG A 46 -12.35 14.05 3.47
C ARG A 46 -12.38 13.40 4.86
N SER A 47 -11.97 12.13 4.97
CA SER A 47 -11.92 11.43 6.24
C SER A 47 -10.77 11.97 7.10
N HIS A 48 -11.04 12.12 8.40
CA HIS A 48 -10.04 12.44 9.42
C HIS A 48 -9.33 11.18 9.92
N GLN A 49 -9.93 10.01 9.71
CA GLN A 49 -9.33 8.73 10.06
C GLN A 49 -8.38 8.27 8.97
N VAL A 50 -7.19 7.85 9.39
CA VAL A 50 -6.19 7.28 8.52
C VAL A 50 -6.17 5.76 8.67
N VAL A 51 -6.41 5.06 7.57
CA VAL A 51 -6.43 3.59 7.51
C VAL A 51 -5.79 3.13 6.20
N CYS A 52 -4.80 2.25 6.33
CA CYS A 52 -4.14 1.58 5.22
C CYS A 52 -5.04 0.44 4.73
N ILE A 53 -5.53 0.56 3.49
CA ILE A 53 -6.37 -0.47 2.87
C ILE A 53 -5.67 -1.83 2.80
N ASN A 54 -4.37 -1.86 2.47
CA ASN A 54 -3.64 -3.12 2.33
C ASN A 54 -3.52 -3.87 3.67
N CYS A 55 -3.12 -3.17 4.74
CA CYS A 55 -3.02 -3.78 6.07
C CYS A 55 -4.39 -4.18 6.63
N ALA A 56 -5.42 -3.36 6.40
CA ALA A 56 -6.79 -3.67 6.84
C ALA A 56 -7.32 -4.94 6.16
N MET A 57 -7.15 -5.04 4.83
CA MET A 57 -7.54 -6.23 4.07
C MET A 57 -6.71 -7.45 4.47
N HIS A 58 -5.39 -7.30 4.64
CA HIS A 58 -4.53 -8.42 5.04
C HIS A 58 -4.90 -8.96 6.43
N LYS A 59 -5.23 -8.09 7.38
CA LYS A 59 -5.81 -8.48 8.68
C LYS A 59 -7.13 -9.23 8.50
N GLN A 60 -8.01 -8.75 7.64
CA GLN A 60 -9.32 -9.38 7.42
C GLN A 60 -9.21 -10.77 6.78
N PHE A 61 -8.38 -10.94 5.75
CA PHE A 61 -8.28 -12.19 5.01
C PHE A 61 -7.33 -13.21 5.64
N HIS A 62 -6.28 -12.76 6.34
CA HIS A 62 -5.22 -13.64 6.88
C HIS A 62 -5.12 -13.62 8.40
N GLY A 63 -5.97 -12.87 9.11
CA GLY A 63 -5.96 -12.80 10.58
C GLY A 63 -4.71 -12.14 11.17
N THR A 64 -3.91 -11.43 10.37
CA THR A 64 -2.66 -10.82 10.86
C THR A 64 -2.87 -9.68 11.84
N ARG A 65 -1.88 -9.43 12.69
CA ARG A 65 -1.86 -8.30 13.65
C ARG A 65 -1.24 -7.03 13.08
N PHE A 66 -1.22 -6.86 11.76
CA PHE A 66 -0.63 -5.66 11.13
C PHE A 66 -1.36 -4.39 11.59
N PRO A 67 -0.61 -3.34 12.01
CA PRO A 67 -1.22 -2.05 12.29
C PRO A 67 -1.82 -1.51 10.99
N ALA A 68 -3.09 -1.12 11.02
CA ALA A 68 -3.77 -0.55 9.86
C ALA A 68 -3.93 0.97 9.95
N TYR A 69 -3.71 1.59 11.11
CA TYR A 69 -3.93 3.03 11.33
C TYR A 69 -2.73 3.86 10.89
N HIS A 70 -2.45 3.87 9.60
CA HIS A 70 -1.39 4.65 8.96
C HIS A 70 -1.69 4.83 7.46
N HIS A 71 -0.99 5.73 6.76
CA HIS A 71 -1.20 5.91 5.32
C HIS A 71 -0.70 4.69 4.52
N THR A 72 -1.34 4.36 3.40
CA THR A 72 -0.84 3.28 2.52
C THR A 72 0.51 3.62 1.86
N SER A 73 0.95 4.88 1.95
CA SER A 73 2.27 5.33 1.54
C SER A 73 3.34 5.32 2.63
N ASP A 74 2.99 4.89 3.84
CA ASP A 74 3.94 4.75 4.92
C ASP A 74 5.01 3.70 4.57
N ARG A 75 6.27 4.04 4.82
CA ARG A 75 7.43 3.16 4.62
C ARG A 75 7.47 2.03 5.65
N GLY A 76 6.89 2.25 6.83
CA GLY A 76 6.73 1.24 7.88
C GLY A 76 5.52 0.33 7.69
N CYS A 77 4.77 0.48 6.59
CA CYS A 77 3.63 -0.39 6.30
C CYS A 77 4.07 -1.85 6.20
N SER A 78 3.52 -2.73 7.05
CA SER A 78 3.87 -4.15 7.07
C SER A 78 3.69 -4.83 5.71
N CYS A 79 2.61 -4.52 4.99
CA CYS A 79 2.39 -5.05 3.64
C CYS A 79 3.44 -4.54 2.64
N TYR A 80 3.84 -3.26 2.74
CA TYR A 80 4.90 -2.72 1.88
C TYR A 80 6.26 -3.34 2.19
N LEU A 81 6.60 -3.53 3.46
CA LEU A 81 7.82 -4.21 3.87
C LEU A 81 7.87 -5.65 3.38
N GLY A 82 6.73 -6.35 3.35
CA GLY A 82 6.61 -7.67 2.73
C GLY A 82 6.91 -7.63 1.23
N GLU A 83 6.41 -6.64 0.50
CA GLU A 83 6.75 -6.44 -0.91
C GLU A 83 8.23 -6.10 -1.13
N VAL A 84 8.85 -5.35 -0.21
CA VAL A 84 10.29 -5.07 -0.24
C VAL A 84 11.10 -6.34 -0.03
N ALA A 85 10.73 -7.19 0.93
CA ALA A 85 11.39 -8.48 1.15
C ALA A 85 11.33 -9.36 -0.11
N LEU A 86 10.15 -9.51 -0.70
CA LEU A 86 9.94 -10.29 -1.93
C LEU A 86 10.70 -9.69 -3.13
N TYR A 87 10.75 -8.35 -3.23
CA TYR A 87 11.53 -7.68 -4.25
C TYR A 87 13.03 -7.95 -4.10
N LYS A 88 13.56 -8.00 -2.87
CA LYS A 88 14.97 -8.32 -2.61
C LYS A 88 15.28 -9.78 -2.94
N GLU A 89 14.39 -10.72 -2.59
CA GLU A 89 14.55 -12.14 -2.92
C GLU A 89 14.57 -12.40 -4.44
N THR A 90 13.77 -11.65 -5.22
CA THR A 90 13.69 -11.83 -6.68
C THR A 90 14.81 -11.16 -7.46
N ARG A 91 15.64 -10.35 -6.81
CA ARG A 91 16.75 -9.62 -7.40
C ARG A 91 17.96 -9.86 -6.52
N ASP A 92 18.68 -10.96 -6.74
CA ASP A 92 19.93 -11.34 -6.06
C ASP A 92 20.67 -10.11 -5.50
N TYR A 93 20.40 -9.81 -4.23
CA TYR A 93 20.96 -8.70 -3.47
C TYR A 93 21.94 -9.25 -2.45
#